data_AF-A0A7Z7YSH1-F1
#
_entry.id   AF-A0A7Z7YSH1-F1
#
_cell.length_a   1.000
_cell.length_b   1.000
_cell.length_c   1.000
_cell.angle_alpha   90.00
_cell.angle_beta   90.00
_cell.angle_gamma   90.00
#
_symmetry.space_group_name_H-M   'P 1'
#
loop_
_entity.id
_entity.type
_entity.pdbx_description
1 polymer ?
#
loop_
_entity_poly.entity_id
_entity_poly.type
_entity_poly.pdbx_seq_one_letter_code
_entity_poly.pdbx_strand_id
1 'polypeptide(L)' 'ETFETNVENCYIAGVIAAGNDANTIFIENGKYHGGVITQSILTKKQTPLET' A
#
# COMPACT_ATOMS: atom_id res chain seq x y z
N GLU A 1 -6.85 -3.28 5.08
CA GLU A 1 -6.77 -2.72 3.72
C GLU A 1 -5.39 -3.01 3.16
N THR A 2 -5.24 -3.38 1.89
CA THR A 2 -3.92 -3.75 1.29
C THR A 2 -3.07 -2.53 0.90
N PHE A 3 -3.67 -1.33 0.93
CA PHE A 3 -3.13 -0.10 0.35
C PHE A 3 -2.86 -0.16 -1.17
N GLU A 4 -3.50 -1.12 -1.86
CA GLU A 4 -3.52 -1.15 -3.31
C GLU A 4 -4.51 -0.10 -3.83
N THR A 5 -4.11 0.61 -4.87
CA THR A 5 -4.98 1.58 -5.55
C THR A 5 -5.95 0.87 -6.50
N ASN A 6 -6.74 1.65 -7.24
CA ASN A 6 -7.53 1.11 -8.35
C ASN A 6 -6.68 0.66 -9.55
N VAL A 7 -5.37 0.98 -9.56
CA VAL A 7 -4.41 0.49 -10.56
C VAL A 7 -3.75 -0.77 -10.02
N GLU A 8 -3.85 -1.87 -10.79
CA GLU A 8 -3.32 -3.16 -10.37
C GLU A 8 -1.81 -3.10 -10.10
N ASN A 9 -1.39 -3.69 -8.98
CA ASN A 9 -0.01 -3.73 -8.50
C ASN A 9 0.60 -2.35 -8.20
N CYS A 10 -0.23 -1.30 -8.09
CA CYS A 10 0.16 0.03 -7.65
C CYS A 10 -0.31 0.27 -6.20
N TYR A 11 0.62 0.54 -5.31
CA TYR A 11 0.38 0.69 -3.87
C TYR A 11 0.81 2.07 -3.37
N ILE A 12 0.17 2.55 -2.30
CA ILE A 12 0.50 3.82 -1.63
C ILE A 12 0.83 3.61 -0.15
N ALA A 13 1.76 4.40 0.39
CA ALA A 13 2.18 4.28 1.79
C ALA A 13 2.49 5.64 2.42
N GLY A 14 2.42 5.71 3.75
CA GLY A 14 2.63 6.94 4.49
C GLY A 14 1.50 7.95 4.31
N VAL A 15 1.81 9.23 4.51
CA VAL A 15 0.82 10.33 4.63
C VAL A 15 -0.09 10.49 3.41
N ILE A 16 0.34 10.05 2.22
CA ILE A 16 -0.48 10.11 1.01
C ILE A 16 -1.74 9.23 1.13
N ALA A 17 -1.70 8.17 1.95
CA ALA A 17 -2.84 7.30 2.22
C ALA A 17 -3.93 7.97 3.08
N ALA A 18 -3.65 9.12 3.68
CA ALA A 18 -4.63 9.92 4.43
C ALA A 18 -5.67 10.61 3.52
N GLY A 19 -5.33 10.78 2.23
CA GLY A 19 -6.20 11.44 1.27
C GLY A 19 -6.61 12.85 1.71
N ASN A 20 -7.92 13.11 1.71
CA ASN A 20 -8.49 14.40 2.11
C ASN A 20 -8.51 14.63 3.63
N ASP A 21 -8.23 13.60 4.44
CA ASP A 21 -8.14 13.72 5.90
C ASP A 21 -6.69 13.62 6.37
N ALA A 22 -5.94 14.68 6.08
CA ALA A 22 -4.49 14.77 6.30
C ALA A 22 -4.05 14.62 7.79
N ASN A 23 -4.99 14.57 8.75
CA ASN A 23 -4.70 14.45 10.18
C ASN A 23 -4.84 13.01 10.72
N THR A 24 -4.89 12.01 9.84
CA THR A 24 -5.11 10.60 10.23
C THR A 24 -3.86 9.72 10.14
N ILE A 25 -2.92 10.05 9.24
CA ILE A 25 -1.67 9.29 9.06
C ILE A 25 -0.47 10.15 9.48
N PHE A 26 0.31 9.62 10.40
CA PHE A 26 1.56 10.16 10.91
C PHE A 26 2.68 9.13 10.71
N ILE A 27 3.89 9.42 11.16
CA ILE A 27 5.02 8.48 11.05
C ILE A 27 4.76 7.25 11.94
N GLU A 28 4.15 7.46 13.11
CA GLU A 28 3.92 6.45 14.14
C GLU A 28 3.03 5.31 13.67
N ASN A 29 2.01 5.60 12.87
CA ASN A 29 1.08 4.61 12.31
C ASN A 29 1.39 4.30 10.84
N GLY A 30 1.76 5.29 10.02
CA GLY A 30 2.02 5.13 8.59
C GLY A 30 3.20 4.22 8.27
N LYS A 31 4.20 4.12 9.16
CA LYS A 31 5.36 3.23 8.99
C LYS A 31 5.01 1.75 8.84
N TYR A 32 3.82 1.34 9.29
CA TYR A 32 3.38 -0.06 9.20
C TYR A 32 2.71 -0.42 7.87
N HIS A 33 2.43 0.55 6.97
CA HIS A 33 1.79 0.27 5.67
C HIS A 33 2.62 -0.69 4.82
N GLY A 34 3.95 -0.58 4.84
CA GLY A 34 4.85 -1.42 4.05
C GLY A 34 4.74 -2.92 4.36
N GLY A 35 4.50 -3.28 5.63
CA GLY A 35 4.27 -4.69 6.01
C GLY A 35 2.99 -5.25 5.40
N VAL A 36 1.92 -4.46 5.37
CA VAL A 36 0.63 -4.84 4.79
C VAL A 36 0.71 -4.95 3.27
N ILE A 37 1.38 -3.99 2.61
CA ILE A 37 1.63 -4.02 1.16
C ILE A 37 2.43 -5.27 0.79
N THR A 38 3.50 -5.56 1.53
CA THR A 38 4.33 -6.76 1.30
C THR A 38 3.49 -8.03 1.40
N GLN A 39 2.62 -8.13 2.43
CA GLN A 39 1.72 -9.26 2.56
C GLN A 39 0.75 -9.39 1.37
N SER A 40 0.23 -8.27 0.86
CA SER A 40 -0.61 -8.26 -0.34
C SER A 40 0.12 -8.77 -1.57
N ILE A 41 1.36 -8.32 -1.78
CA ILE A 41 2.21 -8.74 -2.90
C ILE A 41 2.51 -10.24 -2.81
N LEU A 42 2.84 -10.75 -1.62
CA LEU A 42 3.14 -12.17 -1.40
C LEU A 42 1.92 -13.08 -1.57
N THR A 43 0.72 -12.59 -1.23
CA THR A 43 -0.52 -13.35 -1.38
C THR A 43 -1.03 -13.35 -2.82
N LYS A 44 -0.70 -12.34 -3.63
CA LYS A 44 -0.99 -12.36 -5.06
C LYS A 44 -0.13 -13.44 -5.74
N LYS A 45 -0.79 -14.28 -6.54
CA LYS A 45 -0.07 -15.16 -7.46
C LYS A 45 0.73 -14.27 -8.41
N GLN A 46 2.03 -14.46 -8.48
CA GLN A 46 2.89 -13.70 -9.38
C GLN A 46 2.37 -13.87 -10.82
N THR A 47 1.81 -12.81 -11.39
CA THR A 47 1.78 -12.66 -12.84
C THR A 47 3.25 -12.48 -13.24
N PRO A 48 3.80 -13.27 -14.17
CA PRO A 48 5.16 -13.06 -14.63
C PRO A 48 5.32 -11.61 -15.05
N LEU A 49 6.39 -10.93 -14.60
CA LEU A 49 6.74 -9.65 -15.21
C LEU A 49 6.90 -9.91 -16.71
N GLU A 50 6.17 -9.17 -17.54
CA GLU A 50 6.39 -9.22 -18.98
C GLU A 50 7.85 -8.84 -19.25
N THR A 51 8.60 -9.78 -19.85
CA THR A 51 9.97 -9.61 -20.33
C THR A 51 10.05 -8.68 -21.52
#